data_AF-A0A7C3GU62-F1
#
_entry.id   AF-A0A7C3GU62-F1
#
_cell.length_a   1.000
_cell.length_b   1.000
_cell.length_c   1.000
_cell.angle_alpha   90.00
_cell.angle_beta   90.00
_cell.angle_gamma   90.00
#
_symmetry.space_group_name_H-M   'P 1'
#
loop_
_entity.id
_entity.type
_entity.pdbx_description
1 polymer ?
#
loop_
_entity_poly.entity_id
_entity_poly.type
_entity_poly.pdbx_seq_one_letter_code
_entity_poly.pdbx_strand_id
1 'polypeptide(L)'
;MLLVVDGELEINNPGINIFGVVYVTRNVTVNAAGRLVGSLISEQSIVSNGVFNVIYREEVFDNMDMKMAYFYRIAGSWKDF
;
A
#
# COMPACT_ATOMS: atom_id res chain seq x y z
N MET A 1 -1.90 -9.32 -2.32
CA MET A 1 -2.67 -8.12 -2.73
C MET A 1 -1.67 -7.08 -3.21
N LEU A 2 -1.90 -6.50 -4.38
CA LEU A 2 -1.09 -5.42 -4.94
C LEU A 2 -1.94 -4.15 -5.02
N LEU A 3 -1.44 -3.06 -4.44
CA LEU A 3 -1.96 -1.70 -4.61
C LEU A 3 -0.95 -0.92 -5.44
N VAL A 4 -1.39 -0.38 -6.57
CA VAL A 4 -0.59 0.52 -7.41
C VAL A 4 -1.18 1.92 -7.32
N VAL A 5 -0.36 2.90 -6.95
CA VAL A 5 -0.70 4.31 -6.90
C VAL A 5 0.14 5.03 -7.95
N ASP A 6 -0.50 5.45 -9.04
CA ASP A 6 0.14 6.32 -10.03
C ASP A 6 0.02 7.79 -9.58
N GLY A 7 0.96 8.21 -8.75
CA GLY A 7 0.93 9.51 -8.09
C GLY A 7 1.63 9.51 -6.74
N GLU A 8 1.29 10.50 -5.92
CA GLU A 8 1.78 10.62 -4.54
C GLU A 8 0.84 9.89 -3.58
N LEU A 9 1.40 9.31 -2.52
CA LEU A 9 0.65 8.66 -1.45
C LEU A 9 0.91 9.36 -0.12
N GLU A 10 -0.15 9.88 0.50
CA GLU A 10 -0.09 10.44 1.85
C GLU A 10 -0.88 9.61 2.85
N ILE A 11 -0.22 9.19 3.93
CA ILE A 11 -0.84 8.51 5.07
C ILE A 11 -0.91 9.48 6.24
N ASN A 12 -2.07 10.13 6.35
CA ASN A 12 -2.31 11.19 7.34
C ASN A 12 -3.17 10.72 8.53
N ASN A 13 -3.90 9.62 8.38
CA ASN A 13 -4.77 9.09 9.43
C ASN A 13 -4.07 7.97 10.23
N PRO A 14 -4.17 7.98 11.57
CA PRO A 14 -3.60 6.92 12.40
C PRO A 14 -4.40 5.62 12.27
N GLY A 15 -3.74 4.49 12.52
CA GLY A 15 -4.39 3.18 12.58
C GLY A 15 -4.57 2.48 11.23
N ILE A 16 -3.97 3.01 10.16
CA ILE A 16 -3.95 2.34 8.86
C ILE A 16 -3.06 1.09 8.95
N ASN A 17 -3.65 -0.06 8.64
CA ASN A 17 -2.97 -1.34 8.51
C ASN A 17 -3.06 -1.83 7.07
N ILE A 18 -1.92 -1.99 6.41
CA ILE A 18 -1.84 -2.45 5.02
C ILE A 18 -1.21 -3.84 5.01
N PHE A 19 -1.72 -4.73 4.16
CA PHE A 19 -1.20 -6.09 3.98
C PHE A 19 -0.95 -6.36 2.50
N GLY A 20 0.29 -6.68 2.14
CA GLY A 20 0.69 -6.97 0.75
C GLY A 20 1.70 -5.97 0.19
N VAL A 21 1.67 -5.77 -1.13
CA VAL A 21 2.61 -4.90 -1.84
C VAL A 21 1.93 -3.58 -2.19
N VAL A 22 2.56 -2.47 -1.84
CA VAL A 22 2.17 -1.12 -2.26
C VAL A 22 3.27 -0.57 -3.16
N TYR A 23 2.91 -0.22 -4.39
CA TYR A 23 3.79 0.38 -5.37
C TYR A 23 3.32 1.80 -5.68
N VAL A 24 4.22 2.77 -5.57
CA VAL A 24 3.93 4.20 -5.77
C VAL A 24 4.91 4.80 -6.76
N THR A 25 4.42 5.44 -7.82
CA THR A 25 5.27 6.02 -8.89
C THR A 25 5.95 7.33 -8.47
N ARG A 26 5.48 7.96 -7.39
CA ARG A 26 6.07 9.18 -6.82
C ARG A 26 6.36 9.03 -5.33
N ASN A 27 6.40 10.16 -4.62
CA ASN A 27 6.72 10.22 -3.20
C ASN A 27 5.66 9.56 -2.32
N VAL A 28 6.13 8.95 -1.24
CA VAL A 28 5.28 8.45 -0.17
C VAL A 28 5.58 9.25 1.09
N THR A 29 4.56 9.89 1.65
CA THR A 29 4.67 10.64 2.90
C THR A 29 3.80 9.98 3.96
N VAL A 30 4.42 9.57 5.07
CA VAL A 30 3.72 8.99 6.21
C VAL A 30 3.79 9.94 7.40
N ASN A 31 2.67 10.58 7.69
CA ASN A 31 2.54 11.56 8.77
C ASN A 31 1.91 10.99 10.04
N ALA A 32 1.29 9.80 9.98
CA ALA A 32 0.60 9.19 11.11
C ALA A 32 1.11 7.79 11.45
N ALA A 33 0.72 7.31 12.64
CA ALA A 33 1.07 5.98 13.08
C ALA A 33 0.31 4.90 12.30
N GLY A 34 1.03 3.86 11.86
CA GLY A 34 0.44 2.78 11.09
C GLY A 34 1.37 1.59 10.93
N ARG A 35 0.90 0.59 10.18
CA ARG A 35 1.67 -0.62 9.91
C ARG A 35 1.43 -1.11 8.48
N LEU A 36 2.50 -1.51 7.83
CA LEU A 36 2.48 -2.31 6.60
C LEU A 36 3.07 -3.68 6.89
N VAL A 37 2.36 -4.74 6.53
CA VAL A 37 2.86 -6.11 6.52
C VAL A 37 3.03 -6.55 5.07
N GLY A 38 4.27 -6.53 4.59
CA GLY A 38 4.60 -6.75 3.19
C GLY A 38 5.65 -5.75 2.71
N SER A 39 5.48 -5.21 1.51
CA SER A 39 6.48 -4.32 0.88
C SER A 39 5.87 -3.01 0.42
N LEU A 40 6.57 -1.91 0.70
CA LEU A 40 6.31 -0.58 0.15
C LEU A 40 7.43 -0.24 -0.82
N ILE A 41 7.07 0.10 -2.04
CA ILE A 41 8.00 0.49 -3.09
C ILE A 41 7.59 1.88 -3.56
N SER A 42 8.54 2.83 -3.53
CA SER A 42 8.40 4.14 -4.15
C SER A 42 9.51 4.30 -5.18
N GLU A 43 9.18 4.84 -6.35
CA GLU A 43 10.18 5.16 -7.39
C GLU A 43 11.01 6.43 -7.06
N GLN A 44 10.57 7.25 -6.09
CA GLN A 44 11.24 8.51 -5.76
C GLN A 44 11.76 8.53 -4.33
N SER A 45 10.89 8.73 -3.34
CA SER A 45 11.28 8.84 -1.94
C SER A 45 10.18 8.40 -0.98
N ILE A 46 10.60 7.92 0.18
CA ILE A 46 9.71 7.58 1.29
C ILE A 46 10.12 8.45 2.47
N VAL A 47 9.21 9.30 2.92
CA VAL A 47 9.37 10.18 4.08
C VAL A 47 8.42 9.71 5.18
N SER A 48 8.95 9.40 6.36
CA SER A 48 8.16 9.01 7.53
C SER A 48 8.35 10.02 8.64
N ASN A 49 7.35 10.89 8.83
CA ASN A 49 7.26 11.82 9.96
C ASN A 49 6.53 11.19 11.16
N GLY A 50 5.75 10.13 10.92
CA GLY A 50 5.08 9.33 11.95
C GLY A 50 5.75 7.99 12.25
N VAL A 51 5.15 7.20 13.16
CA VAL A 51 5.60 5.83 13.48
C VAL A 51 4.95 4.84 12.50
N PHE A 52 5.63 4.58 11.38
CA PHE A 52 5.15 3.61 10.38
C PHE A 52 6.02 2.35 10.37
N ASN A 53 5.46 1.24 10.84
CA ASN A 53 6.18 -0.01 10.93
C ASN A 53 6.01 -0.82 9.63
N VAL A 54 7.09 -0.98 8.87
CA VAL A 54 7.14 -1.91 7.74
C VAL A 54 7.69 -3.24 8.24
N ILE A 55 6.85 -4.26 8.26
CA ILE A 55 7.21 -5.60 8.73
C ILE A 55 7.17 -6.55 7.54
N TYR A 56 8.34 -7.03 7.16
CA TYR A 56 8.46 -8.10 6.18
C TYR A 56 7.96 -9.43 6.76
N ARG A 57 7.07 -10.11 6.05
CA ARG A 57 6.62 -11.48 6.35
C ARG A 57 6.52 -12.27 5.06
N GLU A 58 7.31 -13.33 4.96
CA GLU A 58 7.34 -14.25 3.82
C GLU A 58 5.97 -14.88 3.56
N GLU A 59 5.23 -15.22 4.63
CA GLU A 59 3.86 -15.75 4.59
C GLU A 59 2.87 -14.88 3.79
N VAL A 60 3.08 -13.56 3.71
CA VAL A 60 2.22 -12.66 2.92
C VAL A 60 2.46 -12.86 1.42
N PHE A 61 3.70 -13.14 1.02
CA PHE A 61 4.06 -13.46 -0.37
C PHE A 61 3.63 -14.88 -0.74
N ASP A 62 3.75 -15.84 0.18
CA ASP A 62 3.28 -17.22 -0.03
C ASP A 62 1.76 -17.28 -0.29
N ASN A 63 0.99 -16.41 0.38
CA ASN A 63 -0.45 -16.28 0.12
C ASN A 63 -0.79 -15.45 -1.14
N MET A 64 0.15 -14.70 -1.71
CA MET A 64 -0.05 -14.03 -3.00
C MET A 64 0.00 -15.01 -4.16
N ASP A 65 0.86 -16.04 -4.08
CA ASP A 65 1.05 -17.00 -5.17
C ASP A 65 -0.08 -18.04 -5.27
N MET A 66 -0.86 -18.27 -4.18
CA MET A 66 -1.84 -19.38 -4.14
C MET A 66 -3.31 -18.99 -3.90
N LYS A 67 -3.67 -17.71 -3.68
CA LYS A 67 -5.06 -17.33 -3.31
C LYS A 67 -5.64 -16.08 -3.98
N MET A 68 -5.13 -15.64 -5.14
CA MET A 68 -5.82 -14.62 -5.95
C MET A 68 -7.06 -15.18 -6.69
N ALA A 69 -7.97 -15.85 -5.97
CA ALA A 69 -9.17 -16.47 -6.56
C ALA A 69 -10.37 -15.54 -6.68
N TYR A 70 -10.32 -14.31 -6.13
CA TYR A 70 -11.45 -13.37 -6.22
C TYR A 70 -10.95 -11.94 -6.47
N PHE A 71 -10.66 -11.65 -7.74
CA PHE A 71 -10.55 -10.28 -8.24
C PHE A 71 -11.97 -9.71 -8.42
N TYR A 72 -12.34 -8.70 -7.63
CA TYR A 72 -13.59 -7.97 -7.79
C TYR A 72 -13.28 -6.63 -8.45
N ARG A 73 -13.78 -6.41 -9.68
CA ARG A 73 -13.72 -5.11 -10.33
C ARG A 73 -14.84 -4.24 -9.75
N ILE A 74 -14.51 -3.16 -9.04
CA ILE A 74 -15.52 -2.15 -8.68
C ILE A 74 -15.88 -1.43 -9.98
N ALA A 75 -17.08 -1.69 -10.50
CA ALA A 75 -17.65 -0.91 -11.58
C ALA A 75 -17.95 0.50 -11.05
N GLY A 76 -17.03 1.44 -11.28
CA GLY A 76 -17.24 2.83 -10.86
C GLY A 76 -16.12 3.84 -11.09
N SER A 77 -14.90 3.49 -11.49
CA SER A 77 -13.81 4.50 -11.56
C SER A 77 -13.78 5.34 -12.86
N TRP A 78 -14.83 5.33 -13.68
CA TRP A 78 -14.92 6.16 -14.89
C TRP A 78 -16.13 7.10 -14.84
N LYS A 79 -16.26 7.91 -13.79
CA LYS A 79 -16.97 9.19 -13.85
C LYS A 79 -16.84 9.87 -12.50
N ASP A 80 -16.12 10.98 -12.48
CA ASP A 80 -16.77 12.24 -12.18
C ASP A 80 -16.03 13.37 -12.91
N PHE A 81 -16.84 14.37 -13.24
CA PHE A 81 -16.76 15.49 -14.17
C PHE A 81 -15.72 16.56 -13.81
#